data_AF-A0A1V5PJY4-F1
#
_entry.id   AF-A0A1V5PJY4-F1
#
_cell.length_a   1.000
_cell.length_b   1.000
_cell.length_c   1.000
_cell.angle_alpha   90.00
_cell.angle_beta   90.00
_cell.angle_gamma   90.00
#
_symmetry.space_group_name_H-M   'P 1'
#
loop_
_entity.id
_entity.type
_entity.pdbx_description
1 polymer ?
#
loop_
_entity_poly.entity_id
_entity_poly.type
_entity_poly.pdbx_seq_one_letter_code
_entity_poly.pdbx_strand_id
1 'polypeptide(L)'
;MEIPKALGFPAIDENLEEEKIKSFKDKLVKTIQELNTAYEKLISECRQYICNAFSIESSELKQRFPMRARFLQDKCVERHLTRVVFAAMDDNQDEKGWLEGLVMVISDKPASSWSDEDLLVFENNLAHLSRKFINLEALQKNYSPGDGFDVRRITLTRPDGTEVNQMVWIEEKYKKDADNIIEEILKKTGGNKQLHQTLIAGLAEKILKSV
;
A
#
# COMPACT_ATOMS: atom_id res chain seq x y z
N MET A 1 -21.24 -34.42 8.66
CA MET A 1 -20.46 -35.18 9.68
C MET A 1 -18.94 -34.92 9.60
N GLU A 2 -18.46 -33.82 9.01
CA GLU A 2 -17.02 -33.68 8.70
C GLU A 2 -16.26 -32.60 9.51
N ILE A 3 -16.95 -31.76 10.28
CA ILE A 3 -16.33 -30.65 11.03
C ILE A 3 -15.30 -31.14 12.06
N PRO A 4 -15.52 -32.24 12.82
CA PRO A 4 -14.49 -32.77 13.72
C PRO A 4 -13.22 -33.19 12.99
N LYS A 5 -13.36 -33.90 11.87
CA LYS A 5 -12.23 -34.35 11.05
C LYS A 5 -11.46 -33.18 10.43
N ALA A 6 -12.17 -32.17 9.94
CA ALA A 6 -11.55 -30.95 9.39
C ALA A 6 -10.71 -30.17 10.42
N LEU A 7 -11.07 -30.25 11.71
CA LEU A 7 -10.32 -29.64 12.81
C LEU A 7 -9.20 -30.53 13.38
N GLY A 8 -9.04 -31.75 12.83
CA GLY A 8 -8.04 -32.74 13.23
C GLY A 8 -8.46 -33.62 14.40
N PHE A 9 -9.76 -33.70 14.71
CA PHE A 9 -10.29 -34.54 15.79
C PHE A 9 -10.98 -35.80 15.25
N PRO A 10 -10.94 -36.92 16.02
CA PRO A 10 -11.76 -38.08 15.71
C PRO A 10 -13.26 -37.74 15.76
N ALA A 11 -14.09 -38.62 15.19
CA ALA A 11 -15.54 -38.45 15.29
C ALA A 11 -15.95 -38.40 16.76
N ILE A 12 -16.80 -37.44 17.11
CA ILE A 12 -17.30 -37.29 18.48
C ILE A 12 -18.23 -38.47 18.75
N ASP A 13 -17.89 -39.32 19.72
CA ASP A 13 -18.70 -40.43 20.20
C ASP A 13 -19.04 -40.25 21.69
N GLU A 14 -19.91 -41.11 22.23
CA GLU A 14 -20.36 -41.05 23.64
C GLU A 14 -19.26 -41.41 24.65
N ASN A 15 -18.10 -41.92 24.20
CA ASN A 15 -16.96 -42.33 25.04
C ASN A 15 -15.78 -41.34 24.97
N LEU A 16 -15.97 -40.17 24.36
CA LEU A 16 -14.91 -39.19 24.20
C LEU A 16 -14.57 -38.54 25.54
N GLU A 17 -13.29 -38.58 25.92
CA GLU A 17 -12.78 -37.91 27.12
C GLU A 17 -13.19 -36.43 27.15
N GLU A 18 -13.63 -35.96 28.31
CA GLU A 18 -14.12 -34.59 28.53
C GLU A 18 -13.08 -33.52 28.11
N GLU A 19 -11.80 -33.85 28.25
CA GLU A 19 -10.67 -33.02 27.85
C GLU A 19 -10.56 -32.85 26.31
N LYS A 20 -10.87 -33.90 25.53
CA LYS A 20 -10.90 -33.86 24.07
C LYS A 20 -12.11 -33.07 23.55
N ILE A 21 -13.26 -33.17 24.24
CA ILE A 21 -14.45 -32.37 23.93
C ILE A 21 -14.16 -30.88 24.16
N LYS A 22 -13.50 -30.54 25.26
CA LYS A 22 -13.09 -29.16 25.57
C LYS A 22 -12.10 -28.62 24.53
N SER A 23 -11.07 -29.39 24.19
CA SER A 23 -10.09 -29.01 23.16
C SER A 23 -10.73 -28.81 21.77
N PHE A 24 -11.68 -29.67 21.40
CA PHE A 24 -12.47 -29.51 20.16
C PHE A 24 -13.27 -28.21 20.18
N LYS A 25 -13.99 -27.93 21.27
CA LYS A 25 -14.77 -26.70 21.43
C LYS A 25 -13.87 -25.46 21.33
N ASP A 26 -12.73 -25.45 22.01
CA ASP A 26 -11.80 -24.33 22.00
C ASP A 26 -11.22 -24.09 20.60
N LYS A 27 -10.84 -25.17 19.90
CA LYS A 27 -10.32 -25.06 18.53
C LYS A 27 -11.39 -24.62 17.53
N LEU A 28 -12.63 -25.11 17.66
CA LEU A 28 -13.76 -24.67 16.85
C LEU A 28 -14.06 -23.18 17.05
N VAL A 29 -14.13 -22.72 18.30
CA VAL A 29 -14.34 -21.30 18.62
C VAL A 29 -13.23 -20.44 18.03
N LYS A 30 -11.96 -20.88 18.18
CA LYS A 30 -10.81 -20.18 17.62
C LYS A 30 -10.87 -20.10 16.09
N THR A 31 -11.16 -21.20 15.40
CA THR A 31 -11.27 -21.21 13.93
C THR A 31 -12.43 -20.34 13.45
N ILE A 32 -13.57 -20.32 14.14
CA ILE A 32 -14.69 -19.43 13.80
C ILE A 32 -14.30 -17.96 14.00
N GLN A 33 -13.60 -17.63 15.07
CA GLN A 33 -13.10 -16.26 15.31
C GLN A 33 -12.07 -15.84 14.25
N GLU A 34 -11.16 -16.75 13.87
CA GLU A 34 -10.21 -16.51 12.78
C GLU A 34 -10.93 -16.27 11.45
N LEU A 35 -11.90 -17.10 11.09
CA LEU A 35 -12.71 -16.94 9.88
C LEU A 35 -13.50 -15.62 9.88
N ASN A 36 -14.09 -15.25 11.02
CA ASN A 36 -14.86 -14.01 11.15
C ASN A 36 -13.99 -12.75 10.98
N THR A 37 -12.68 -12.83 11.27
CA THR A 37 -11.77 -11.68 11.18
C THR A 37 -10.84 -11.73 9.97
N ALA A 38 -10.76 -12.86 9.27
CA ALA A 38 -9.85 -13.06 8.15
C ALA A 38 -10.10 -12.06 7.01
N TYR A 39 -11.37 -11.81 6.67
CA TYR A 39 -11.70 -10.88 5.61
C TYR A 39 -11.29 -9.44 5.93
N GLU A 40 -11.55 -8.97 7.16
CA GLU A 40 -11.17 -7.63 7.58
C GLU A 40 -9.65 -7.45 7.63
N LYS A 41 -8.92 -8.49 8.04
CA LYS A 41 -7.45 -8.52 8.00
C LYS A 41 -6.94 -8.44 6.57
N LEU A 42 -7.48 -9.23 5.65
CA LEU A 42 -7.09 -9.21 4.23
C LEU A 42 -7.27 -7.81 3.62
N ILE A 43 -8.41 -7.16 3.86
CA ILE A 43 -8.67 -5.80 3.36
C ILE A 43 -7.70 -4.79 3.99
N SER A 44 -7.39 -4.93 5.28
CA SER A 44 -6.38 -4.10 5.96
C SER A 44 -4.97 -4.30 5.40
N GLU A 45 -4.57 -5.54 5.09
CA GLU A 45 -3.28 -5.84 4.44
C GLU A 45 -3.22 -5.23 3.04
N CYS A 46 -4.28 -5.39 2.23
CA CYS A 46 -4.38 -4.77 0.91
C CYS A 46 -4.24 -3.24 0.99
N ARG A 47 -4.84 -2.60 1.99
CA ARG A 47 -4.66 -1.17 2.25
C ARG A 47 -3.19 -0.83 2.45
N GLN A 48 -2.47 -1.57 3.30
CA GLN A 48 -1.06 -1.30 3.57
C GLN A 48 -0.20 -1.47 2.32
N TYR A 49 -0.46 -2.51 1.53
CA TYR A 49 0.24 -2.68 0.25
C TYR A 49 0.03 -1.51 -0.69
N ILE A 50 -1.21 -1.01 -0.83
CA ILE A 50 -1.51 0.16 -1.65
C ILE A 50 -0.80 1.41 -1.09
N CYS A 51 -0.87 1.63 0.22
CA CYS A 51 -0.20 2.75 0.89
C CYS A 51 1.30 2.76 0.62
N ASN A 52 1.96 1.62 0.77
CA ASN A 52 3.39 1.47 0.52
C ASN A 52 3.72 1.69 -0.96
N ALA A 53 2.94 1.08 -1.86
CA ALA A 53 3.15 1.19 -3.31
C ALA A 53 3.03 2.63 -3.84
N PHE A 54 2.22 3.47 -3.18
CA PHE A 54 2.04 4.88 -3.56
C PHE A 54 2.73 5.86 -2.60
N SER A 55 3.38 5.38 -1.54
CA SER A 55 3.98 6.18 -0.46
C SER A 55 2.98 7.18 0.15
N ILE A 56 1.78 6.69 0.50
CA ILE A 56 0.70 7.47 1.12
C ILE A 56 0.48 6.95 2.53
N GLU A 57 0.26 7.83 3.50
CA GLU A 57 -0.13 7.41 4.85
C GLU A 57 -1.52 6.77 4.85
N SER A 58 -1.70 5.71 5.65
CA SER A 58 -2.95 4.93 5.68
C SER A 58 -4.20 5.76 5.99
N SER A 59 -4.08 6.77 6.84
CA SER A 59 -5.12 7.75 7.20
C SER A 59 -5.49 8.71 6.06
N GLU A 60 -4.57 8.93 5.13
CA GLU A 60 -4.73 9.90 4.04
C GLU A 60 -5.09 9.22 2.71
N LEU A 61 -5.12 7.89 2.66
CA LEU A 61 -5.30 7.11 1.43
C LEU A 61 -6.54 7.55 0.64
N LYS A 62 -7.71 7.66 1.31
CA LYS A 62 -8.98 8.06 0.66
C LYS A 62 -9.01 9.53 0.23
N GLN A 63 -8.12 10.38 0.74
CA GLN A 63 -8.05 11.79 0.32
C GLN A 63 -7.02 11.99 -0.80
N ARG A 64 -5.79 11.46 -0.62
CA ARG A 64 -4.68 11.70 -1.55
C ARG A 64 -4.76 10.87 -2.82
N PHE A 65 -5.19 9.61 -2.73
CA PHE A 65 -5.17 8.73 -3.91
C PHE A 65 -6.15 9.17 -5.02
N PRO A 66 -7.41 9.56 -4.72
CA PRO A 66 -8.30 10.12 -5.74
C PRO A 66 -7.75 11.41 -6.39
N MET A 67 -7.11 12.29 -5.60
CA MET A 67 -6.50 13.51 -6.13
C MET A 67 -5.44 13.20 -7.18
N ARG A 68 -4.57 12.22 -6.90
CA ARG A 68 -3.56 11.73 -7.85
C ARG A 68 -4.19 11.13 -9.10
N ALA A 69 -5.22 10.31 -8.91
CA ALA A 69 -5.91 9.62 -10.00
C ALA A 69 -6.59 10.59 -10.97
N ARG A 70 -7.20 11.69 -10.48
CA ARG A 70 -7.84 12.73 -11.32
C ARG A 70 -6.91 13.31 -12.38
N PHE A 71 -5.61 13.47 -12.09
CA PHE A 71 -4.65 13.97 -13.06
C PHE A 71 -4.40 12.99 -14.22
N LEU A 72 -4.68 11.71 -14.02
CA LEU A 72 -4.44 10.66 -15.01
C LEU A 72 -5.70 10.23 -15.78
N GLN A 73 -6.89 10.70 -15.38
CA GLN A 73 -8.18 10.28 -15.93
C GLN A 73 -8.22 10.26 -17.47
N ASP A 74 -7.75 11.32 -18.13
CA ASP A 74 -7.76 11.46 -19.59
C ASP A 74 -6.42 11.10 -20.26
N LYS A 75 -5.50 10.49 -19.51
CA LYS A 75 -4.12 10.20 -19.95
C LYS A 75 -3.82 8.70 -20.00
N CYS A 76 -4.67 7.87 -19.38
CA CYS A 76 -4.53 6.43 -19.41
C CYS A 76 -5.03 5.85 -20.74
N VAL A 77 -4.14 5.13 -21.44
CA VAL A 77 -4.49 4.37 -22.66
C VAL A 77 -4.77 2.90 -22.33
N GLU A 78 -4.10 2.38 -21.29
CA GLU A 78 -4.26 1.00 -20.85
C GLU A 78 -5.56 0.82 -20.07
N ARG A 79 -6.39 -0.15 -20.50
CA ARG A 79 -7.71 -0.41 -19.92
C ARG A 79 -7.64 -0.71 -18.42
N HIS A 80 -6.70 -1.52 -17.96
CA HIS A 80 -6.62 -1.91 -16.55
C HIS A 80 -6.27 -0.72 -15.65
N LEU A 81 -5.23 0.04 -16.02
CA LEU A 81 -4.86 1.26 -15.30
C LEU A 81 -5.99 2.28 -15.30
N THR A 82 -6.70 2.42 -16.42
CA THR A 82 -7.86 3.31 -16.53
C THR A 82 -8.93 2.93 -15.51
N ARG A 83 -9.27 1.63 -15.39
CA ARG A 83 -10.22 1.16 -14.37
C ARG A 83 -9.75 1.47 -12.94
N VAL A 84 -8.47 1.28 -12.65
CA VAL A 84 -7.90 1.60 -11.32
C VAL A 84 -8.00 3.09 -11.03
N VAL A 85 -7.70 3.96 -12.01
CA VAL A 85 -7.85 5.41 -11.88
C VAL A 85 -9.31 5.78 -11.58
N PHE A 86 -10.27 5.22 -12.31
CA PHE A 86 -11.69 5.47 -12.04
C PHE A 86 -12.15 4.93 -10.69
N ALA A 87 -11.74 3.72 -10.31
CA ALA A 87 -12.05 3.13 -9.00
C ALA A 87 -11.47 3.97 -7.85
N ALA A 88 -10.25 4.49 -8.02
CA ALA A 88 -9.64 5.40 -7.05
C ALA A 88 -10.46 6.68 -6.86
N MET A 89 -11.15 7.17 -7.90
CA MET A 89 -11.96 8.39 -7.86
C MET A 89 -13.41 8.19 -7.43
N ASP A 90 -13.86 6.96 -7.22
CA ASP A 90 -15.25 6.67 -6.85
C ASP A 90 -15.57 7.16 -5.43
N ASP A 91 -16.44 8.16 -5.33
CA ASP A 91 -16.88 8.78 -4.08
C ASP A 91 -18.30 8.34 -3.65
N ASN A 92 -18.91 7.40 -4.38
CA ASN A 92 -20.27 6.93 -4.09
C ASN A 92 -20.34 5.90 -2.94
N GLN A 93 -19.19 5.47 -2.42
CA GLN A 93 -19.07 4.45 -1.39
C GLN A 93 -18.47 5.01 -0.11
N ASP A 94 -18.76 4.36 1.02
CA ASP A 94 -18.03 4.57 2.26
C ASP A 94 -16.56 4.13 2.11
N GLU A 95 -15.73 4.34 3.13
CA GLU A 95 -14.29 4.04 3.00
C GLU A 95 -14.00 2.54 2.80
N LYS A 96 -14.80 1.68 3.44
CA LYS A 96 -14.65 0.23 3.32
C LYS A 96 -15.04 -0.25 1.92
N GLY A 97 -16.22 0.11 1.44
CA GLY A 97 -16.70 -0.25 0.10
C GLY A 97 -15.82 0.31 -1.01
N TRP A 98 -15.31 1.54 -0.84
CA TRP A 98 -14.33 2.12 -1.76
C TRP A 98 -13.06 1.28 -1.86
N LEU A 99 -12.48 0.89 -0.72
CA LEU A 99 -11.27 0.07 -0.69
C LEU A 99 -11.51 -1.32 -1.27
N GLU A 100 -12.63 -1.97 -0.93
CA GLU A 100 -13.01 -3.27 -1.49
C GLU A 100 -13.18 -3.20 -3.02
N GLY A 101 -13.83 -2.14 -3.53
CA GLY A 101 -13.98 -1.88 -4.95
C GLY A 101 -12.64 -1.65 -5.65
N LEU A 102 -11.74 -0.86 -5.04
CA LEU A 102 -10.39 -0.63 -5.56
C LEU A 102 -9.58 -1.94 -5.63
N VAL A 103 -9.59 -2.73 -4.56
CA VAL A 103 -8.93 -4.04 -4.48
C VAL A 103 -9.48 -5.00 -5.55
N MET A 104 -10.80 -5.05 -5.71
CA MET A 104 -11.44 -5.85 -6.74
C MET A 104 -10.96 -5.46 -8.14
N VAL A 105 -10.82 -4.16 -8.42
CA VAL A 105 -10.38 -3.68 -9.74
C VAL A 105 -8.90 -3.96 -9.99
N ILE A 106 -8.04 -3.88 -8.97
CA ILE A 106 -6.62 -4.21 -9.08
C ILE A 106 -6.43 -5.69 -9.41
N SER A 107 -7.16 -6.59 -8.74
CA SER A 107 -7.05 -8.04 -8.96
C SER A 107 -7.97 -8.61 -10.04
N ASP A 108 -8.89 -7.79 -10.58
CA ASP A 108 -10.00 -8.22 -11.42
C ASP A 108 -10.86 -9.35 -10.80
N LYS A 109 -10.93 -9.37 -9.47
CA LYS A 109 -11.60 -10.42 -8.68
C LYS A 109 -11.94 -9.91 -7.29
N PRO A 110 -13.18 -10.09 -6.78
CA PRO A 110 -13.55 -9.60 -5.45
C PRO A 110 -12.80 -10.36 -4.35
N ALA A 111 -12.29 -9.61 -3.36
CA ALA A 111 -11.49 -10.16 -2.25
C ALA A 111 -12.19 -11.26 -1.45
N SER A 112 -13.54 -11.26 -1.42
CA SER A 112 -14.33 -12.30 -0.75
C SER A 112 -14.22 -13.69 -1.39
N SER A 113 -13.68 -13.77 -2.61
CA SER A 113 -13.48 -15.02 -3.36
C SER A 113 -12.01 -15.44 -3.48
N TRP A 114 -11.13 -14.78 -2.73
CA TRP A 114 -9.69 -15.02 -2.81
C TRP A 114 -9.26 -16.26 -2.05
N SER A 115 -8.28 -16.92 -2.62
CA SER A 115 -7.37 -17.86 -1.99
C SER A 115 -6.06 -17.15 -1.66
N ASP A 116 -5.16 -17.80 -0.93
CA ASP A 116 -3.84 -17.22 -0.60
C ASP A 116 -3.01 -16.92 -1.86
N GLU A 117 -3.22 -17.68 -2.94
CA GLU A 117 -2.56 -17.44 -4.23
C GLU A 117 -3.04 -16.14 -4.88
N ASP A 118 -4.31 -15.78 -4.69
CA ASP A 118 -4.88 -14.54 -5.25
C ASP A 118 -4.26 -13.29 -4.58
N LEU A 119 -3.80 -13.39 -3.33
CA LEU A 119 -3.08 -12.31 -2.65
C LEU A 119 -1.72 -12.04 -3.32
N LEU A 120 -0.98 -13.10 -3.69
CA LEU A 120 0.28 -12.96 -4.42
C LEU A 120 0.06 -12.34 -5.80
N VAL A 121 -1.03 -12.71 -6.48
CA VAL A 121 -1.42 -12.11 -7.76
C VAL A 121 -1.76 -10.62 -7.59
N PHE A 122 -2.49 -10.27 -6.53
CA PHE A 122 -2.78 -8.87 -6.18
C PHE A 122 -1.50 -8.06 -5.99
N GLU A 123 -0.55 -8.55 -5.20
CA GLU A 123 0.72 -7.84 -4.94
C GLU A 123 1.50 -7.57 -6.24
N ASN A 124 1.59 -8.57 -7.12
CA ASN A 124 2.27 -8.42 -8.40
C ASN A 124 1.54 -7.42 -9.33
N ASN A 125 0.21 -7.51 -9.41
CA ASN A 125 -0.60 -6.58 -10.19
C ASN A 125 -0.46 -5.15 -9.67
N LEU A 126 -0.53 -4.97 -8.34
CA LEU A 126 -0.35 -3.68 -7.69
C LEU A 126 1.04 -3.11 -7.99
N ALA A 127 2.10 -3.90 -7.86
CA ALA A 127 3.46 -3.45 -8.16
C ALA A 127 3.63 -3.03 -9.63
N HIS A 128 2.98 -3.72 -10.56
CA HIS A 128 2.99 -3.35 -11.98
C HIS A 128 2.20 -2.06 -12.25
N LEU A 129 0.98 -1.98 -11.72
CA LEU A 129 0.09 -0.83 -11.89
C LEU A 129 0.66 0.44 -11.24
N SER A 130 1.21 0.33 -10.03
CA SER A 130 1.81 1.46 -9.32
C SER A 130 2.99 2.04 -10.09
N ARG A 131 3.89 1.20 -10.63
CA ARG A 131 4.99 1.64 -11.49
C ARG A 131 4.49 2.40 -12.71
N LYS A 132 3.47 1.89 -13.40
CA LYS A 132 2.88 2.57 -14.56
C LYS A 132 2.23 3.89 -14.19
N PHE A 133 1.45 3.90 -13.10
CA PHE A 133 0.81 5.09 -12.57
C PHE A 133 1.83 6.18 -12.25
N ILE A 134 2.85 5.86 -11.45
CA ILE A 134 3.92 6.79 -11.03
C ILE A 134 4.71 7.29 -12.24
N ASN A 135 5.00 6.42 -13.20
CA ASN A 135 5.69 6.84 -14.42
C ASN A 135 4.83 7.79 -15.26
N LEU A 136 3.53 7.53 -15.41
CA LEU A 136 2.61 8.41 -16.11
C LEU A 136 2.42 9.75 -15.41
N GLU A 137 2.35 9.74 -14.07
CA GLU A 137 2.33 10.94 -13.22
C GLU A 137 3.58 11.79 -13.45
N ALA A 138 4.77 11.17 -13.46
CA ALA A 138 6.04 11.85 -13.68
C ALA A 138 6.25 12.39 -15.11
N LEU A 139 5.57 11.82 -16.11
CA LEU A 139 5.63 12.28 -17.50
C LEU A 139 4.75 13.51 -17.76
N GLN A 140 3.87 13.89 -16.84
CA GLN A 140 3.04 15.09 -17.00
C GLN A 140 3.90 16.35 -16.87
N LYS A 141 4.25 16.97 -18.01
CA LYS A 141 4.99 18.25 -18.10
C LYS A 141 4.30 19.42 -17.36
N ASN A 142 2.99 19.33 -17.16
CA ASN A 142 2.17 20.33 -16.49
C ASN A 142 1.68 19.82 -15.13
N TYR A 143 2.55 19.15 -14.37
CA TYR A 143 2.31 18.96 -12.95
C TYR A 143 2.54 20.30 -12.22
N SER A 144 1.71 21.30 -12.51
CA SER A 144 1.39 22.33 -11.54
C SER A 144 0.20 21.78 -10.77
N PRO A 145 0.40 21.18 -9.59
CA PRO A 145 -0.75 20.86 -8.77
C PRO A 145 -1.45 22.20 -8.52
N GLY A 146 -2.77 22.23 -8.76
CA GLY A 146 -3.57 23.37 -8.35
C GLY A 146 -3.28 23.69 -6.88
N ASP A 147 -3.01 24.97 -6.62
CA ASP A 147 -2.80 25.60 -5.31
C ASP A 147 -2.07 24.78 -4.23
N GLY A 148 -0.73 24.88 -4.18
CA GLY A 148 0.02 24.79 -2.90
C GLY A 148 0.95 23.60 -2.68
N PHE A 149 1.20 22.75 -3.69
CA PHE A 149 2.14 21.61 -3.57
C PHE A 149 3.27 21.70 -4.62
N ASP A 150 4.50 21.32 -4.27
CA ASP A 150 5.60 21.08 -5.24
C ASP A 150 5.87 19.57 -5.27
N VAL A 151 5.81 18.96 -6.45
CA VAL A 151 5.94 17.50 -6.59
C VAL A 151 7.22 17.16 -7.31
N ARG A 152 8.07 16.36 -6.65
CA ARG A 152 9.38 15.95 -7.17
C ARG A 152 9.53 14.44 -7.15
N ARG A 153 10.08 13.89 -8.24
CA ARG A 153 10.45 12.48 -8.30
C ARG A 153 11.87 12.29 -7.81
N ILE A 154 12.07 11.36 -6.88
CA ILE A 154 13.38 10.91 -6.42
C ILE A 154 13.59 9.47 -6.87
N THR A 155 14.70 9.21 -7.55
CA THR A 155 15.11 7.87 -7.96
C THR A 155 16.46 7.56 -7.33
N LEU A 156 16.54 6.46 -6.59
CA LEU A 156 17.77 5.94 -5.99
C LEU A 156 18.07 4.56 -6.59
N THR A 157 19.12 4.49 -7.39
CA THR A 157 19.64 3.23 -7.95
C THR A 157 20.79 2.75 -7.08
N ARG A 158 20.68 1.53 -6.55
CA ARG A 158 21.69 0.91 -5.70
C ARG A 158 22.69 0.10 -6.54
N PRO A 159 23.89 -0.18 -6.00
CA PRO A 159 24.89 -0.99 -6.70
C PRO A 159 24.44 -2.41 -7.03
N ASP A 160 23.46 -2.95 -6.28
CA ASP A 160 22.85 -4.27 -6.55
C ASP A 160 21.84 -4.26 -7.72
N GLY A 161 21.64 -3.10 -8.35
CA GLY A 161 20.69 -2.91 -9.45
C GLY A 161 19.25 -2.66 -9.02
N THR A 162 18.97 -2.61 -7.71
CA THR A 162 17.64 -2.24 -7.21
C THR A 162 17.41 -0.74 -7.36
N GLU A 163 16.22 -0.36 -7.79
CA GLU A 163 15.80 1.04 -7.91
C GLU A 163 14.63 1.33 -6.97
N VAL A 164 14.75 2.40 -6.19
CA VAL A 164 13.62 2.99 -5.47
C VAL A 164 13.19 4.24 -6.21
N ASN A 165 11.91 4.31 -6.56
CA ASN A 165 11.31 5.46 -7.23
C ASN A 165 10.14 5.98 -6.39
N GLN A 166 10.28 7.20 -5.86
CA GLN A 166 9.28 7.80 -4.98
C GLN A 166 8.91 9.20 -5.46
N MET A 167 7.61 9.49 -5.45
CA MET A 167 7.09 10.84 -5.62
C MET A 167 7.00 11.52 -4.26
N VAL A 168 7.70 12.65 -4.12
CA VAL A 168 7.70 13.46 -2.89
C VAL A 168 6.77 14.65 -3.09
N TRP A 169 5.81 14.76 -2.19
CA TRP A 169 4.84 15.84 -2.12
C TRP A 169 5.36 16.88 -1.13
N ILE A 170 5.90 17.98 -1.65
CA ILE A 170 6.39 19.08 -0.85
C ILE A 170 5.22 20.02 -0.60
N GLU A 171 4.64 19.90 0.58
CA GLU A 171 3.62 20.84 1.04
C GLU A 171 4.29 22.13 1.53
N GLU A 172 3.75 23.29 1.17
CA GLU A 172 4.32 24.59 1.58
C GLU A 172 4.45 24.70 3.13
N LYS A 173 3.57 24.02 3.88
CA LYS A 173 3.59 23.98 5.36
C LYS A 173 4.87 23.34 5.93
N TYR A 174 5.48 22.37 5.23
CA TYR A 174 6.70 21.69 5.67
C TYR A 174 7.98 22.28 5.08
N LYS A 175 7.87 23.07 4.03
CA LYS A 175 9.00 23.62 3.29
C LYS A 175 9.89 24.49 4.16
N LYS A 176 9.30 25.36 4.99
CA LYS A 176 10.04 26.24 5.89
C LYS A 176 10.84 25.47 6.94
N ASP A 177 10.23 24.43 7.53
CA ASP A 177 10.91 23.59 8.52
C ASP A 177 12.02 22.76 7.88
N ALA A 178 11.76 22.22 6.69
CA ALA A 178 12.76 21.49 5.91
C ALA A 178 13.95 22.39 5.53
N ASP A 179 13.70 23.63 5.07
CA ASP A 179 14.74 24.59 4.70
C ASP A 179 15.62 24.96 5.90
N ASN A 180 15.03 25.17 7.08
CA ASN A 180 15.79 25.44 8.31
C ASN A 180 16.74 24.28 8.65
N ILE A 181 16.26 23.03 8.57
CA ILE A 181 17.07 21.83 8.85
C ILE A 181 18.18 21.69 7.80
N ILE A 182 17.88 21.94 6.53
CA ILE A 182 18.85 21.92 5.43
C ILE A 182 19.95 22.95 5.69
N GLU A 183 19.61 24.18 6.09
CA GLU A 183 20.58 25.21 6.42
C GLU A 183 21.49 24.82 7.59
N GLU A 184 20.96 24.19 8.64
CA GLU A 184 21.77 23.68 9.75
C GLU A 184 22.75 22.60 9.30
N ILE A 185 22.30 21.67 8.45
CA ILE A 185 23.15 20.62 7.89
C ILE A 185 24.25 21.24 7.02
N LEU A 186 23.91 22.22 6.17
CA LEU A 186 24.88 22.92 5.32
C LEU A 186 25.92 23.70 6.15
N LYS A 187 25.50 24.34 7.24
CA LYS A 187 26.42 25.01 8.19
C LYS A 187 27.39 24.02 8.84
N LYS A 188 26.88 22.87 9.34
CA LYS A 188 27.72 21.83 9.98
C LYS A 188 28.72 21.18 9.04
N THR A 189 28.40 21.12 7.75
CA THR A 189 29.20 20.43 6.73
C THR A 189 30.17 21.35 5.99
N GLY A 190 30.09 22.67 6.23
CA GLY A 190 31.10 23.65 5.78
C GLY A 190 31.34 23.70 4.28
N GLY A 191 30.36 23.30 3.45
CA GLY A 191 30.51 23.26 2.00
C GLY A 191 31.31 22.07 1.44
N ASN A 192 31.64 21.06 2.26
CA ASN A 192 32.30 19.86 1.78
C ASN A 192 31.35 19.03 0.89
N LYS A 193 31.55 19.14 -0.43
CA LYS A 193 30.72 18.49 -1.45
C LYS A 193 30.64 16.98 -1.28
N GLN A 194 31.72 16.32 -0.90
CA GLN A 194 31.74 14.86 -0.73
C GLN A 194 30.96 14.43 0.52
N LEU A 195 31.05 15.22 1.59
CA LEU A 195 30.21 15.03 2.78
C LEU A 195 28.73 15.26 2.48
N HIS A 196 28.38 16.28 1.67
CA HIS A 196 27.00 16.50 1.22
C HIS A 196 26.45 15.32 0.42
N GLN A 197 27.21 14.83 -0.56
CA GLN A 197 26.81 13.68 -1.38
C GLN A 197 26.61 12.43 -0.52
N THR A 198 27.50 12.21 0.45
CA THR A 198 27.42 11.07 1.37
C THR A 198 26.20 11.16 2.29
N LEU A 199 25.86 12.35 2.78
CA LEU A 199 24.67 12.59 3.58
C LEU A 199 23.38 12.42 2.78
N ILE A 200 23.32 12.93 1.55
CA ILE A 200 22.16 12.75 0.67
C ILE A 200 21.92 11.26 0.42
N ALA A 201 22.96 10.51 0.05
CA ALA A 201 22.85 9.07 -0.16
C ALA A 201 22.44 8.32 1.11
N GLY A 202 23.06 8.64 2.26
CA GLY A 202 22.74 8.00 3.54
C GLY A 202 21.34 8.31 4.08
N LEU A 203 20.85 9.54 3.91
CA LEU A 203 19.48 9.93 4.27
C LEU A 203 18.46 9.27 3.35
N ALA A 204 18.70 9.31 2.03
CA ALA A 204 17.86 8.62 1.07
C ALA A 204 17.78 7.12 1.41
N GLU A 205 18.91 6.45 1.68
CA GLU A 205 18.88 5.04 2.06
C GLU A 205 18.13 4.77 3.36
N LYS A 206 18.28 5.60 4.39
CA LYS A 206 17.61 5.38 5.68
C LYS A 206 16.10 5.60 5.60
N ILE A 207 15.67 6.65 4.90
CA ILE A 207 14.25 7.01 4.79
C ILE A 207 13.53 6.06 3.80
N LEU A 208 14.20 5.69 2.71
CA LEU A 208 13.63 4.83 1.66
C LEU A 208 13.76 3.33 1.96
N LYS A 209 14.49 2.91 3.00
CA LYS A 209 14.50 1.52 3.52
C LYS A 209 13.42 1.26 4.56
N SER A 210 12.83 2.30 5.15
CA SER A 210 11.80 2.21 6.19
C SER A 210 10.36 2.21 5.67
N VAL A 211 10.17 2.05 4.35
CA VAL A 211 8.87 1.92 3.67
C VAL A 211 8.79 0.56 3.01
#